data_AF-T2GFA9-F1
#
_entry.id   AF-T2GFA9-F1
#
_cell.length_a   1.000
_cell.length_b   1.000
_cell.length_c   1.000
_cell.angle_alpha   90.00
_cell.angle_beta   90.00
_cell.angle_gamma   90.00
#
_symmetry.space_group_name_H-M   'P 1'
#
loop_
_entity.id
_entity.type
_entity.pdbx_description
1 polymer ?
#
loop_
_entity_poly.entity_id
_entity_poly.type
_entity_poly.pdbx_seq_one_letter_code
_entity_poly.pdbx_strand_id
1 'polypeptide(L)'
;MDQFFLYTGVFLVLLMIASMYRGIAGPTVLDRILSVNAIGSKTTVLLILIGFLYGRPEMFVDISLAYAMLNFIAVIAAAKYFHKRRGQNREVCYYTPPKK
;
A
#
# COMPACT_ATOMS: atom_id res chain seq x y z
N MET A 1 6.63 -29.00 -9.59
CA MET A 1 6.64 -27.53 -9.71
C MET A 1 5.74 -26.88 -8.67
N ASP A 2 4.61 -27.50 -8.33
CA ASP A 2 3.63 -26.96 -7.35
C ASP A 2 4.20 -26.74 -5.95
N GLN A 3 5.13 -27.60 -5.51
CA GLN A 3 5.85 -27.47 -4.25
C GLN A 3 6.59 -26.12 -4.16
N PHE A 4 7.22 -25.67 -5.25
CA PHE A 4 7.93 -24.39 -5.29
C PHE A 4 6.96 -23.22 -5.10
N PHE A 5 5.84 -23.21 -5.82
CA PHE A 5 4.80 -22.19 -5.68
C PHE A 5 4.20 -22.15 -4.27
N LEU A 6 3.98 -23.31 -3.65
CA LEU A 6 3.51 -23.41 -2.27
C LEU A 6 4.52 -22.83 -1.27
N TYR A 7 5.80 -23.22 -1.35
CA TYR A 7 6.84 -22.68 -0.47
C TYR A 7 7.00 -21.16 -0.62
N THR A 8 7.01 -20.66 -1.86
CA THR A 8 7.09 -19.21 -2.13
C THR A 8 5.86 -18.47 -1.61
N GLY A 9 4.66 -19.05 -1.75
CA GLY A 9 3.42 -18.48 -1.23
C GLY A 9 3.42 -18.38 0.30
N VAL A 10 3.82 -19.44 0.99
CA VAL A 10 3.94 -19.44 2.46
C VAL A 10 4.98 -18.42 2.93
N PHE A 11 6.13 -18.34 2.26
CA PHE A 11 7.16 -17.36 2.57
C PHE A 11 6.67 -15.92 2.38
N LEU A 12 5.92 -15.65 1.29
CA LEU A 12 5.30 -14.34 1.04
C LEU A 12 4.30 -13.96 2.12
N VAL A 13 3.46 -14.91 2.57
CA VAL A 13 2.50 -14.68 3.66
C VAL A 13 3.23 -14.33 4.96
N LEU A 14 4.32 -15.03 5.29
CA LEU A 14 5.15 -14.68 6.45
C LEU A 14 5.75 -13.28 6.33
N LEU A 15 6.23 -12.89 5.15
CA LEU A 15 6.70 -11.53 4.88
C LEU A 15 5.58 -10.49 5.03
N MET A 16 4.36 -10.82 4.63
CA MET A 16 3.20 -9.93 4.78
C MET A 16 2.90 -9.69 6.27
N ILE A 17 2.88 -10.75 7.08
CA ILE A 17 2.68 -10.65 8.54
C ILE A 17 3.75 -9.75 9.18
N ALA A 18 5.02 -9.94 8.82
CA ALA A 18 6.12 -9.10 9.31
C ALA A 18 5.96 -7.62 8.91
N SER A 19 5.54 -7.35 7.66
CA SER A 19 5.28 -5.98 7.22
C SER A 19 4.07 -5.34 7.88
N MET A 20 3.03 -6.12 8.19
CA MET A 20 1.84 -5.65 8.89
C MET A 20 2.16 -5.31 10.36
N TYR A 21 2.99 -6.12 11.01
CA TYR A 21 3.48 -5.82 12.36
C TYR A 21 4.24 -4.48 12.42
N ARG A 22 5.14 -4.21 11.46
CA ARG A 22 5.85 -2.91 11.39
C ARG A 22 4.92 -1.74 11.14
N GLY A 23 3.86 -1.93 10.36
CA GLY A 23 2.87 -0.89 10.08
C GLY A 23 2.08 -0.46 11.29
N ILE A 24 1.71 -1.41 12.15
CA ILE A 24 0.96 -1.14 13.38
C ILE A 24 1.87 -0.55 14.46
N ALA A 25 3.10 -1.07 14.59
CA ALA A 25 4.09 -0.59 15.56
C ALA A 25 4.73 0.77 15.20
N GLY A 26 4.51 1.27 13.98
CA GLY A 26 5.05 2.56 13.52
C GLY A 26 4.46 3.76 14.28
N PRO A 27 5.28 4.58 14.95
CA PRO A 27 4.81 5.76 15.69
C PRO A 27 4.37 6.89 14.73
N THR A 28 4.91 6.93 13.51
CA THR A 28 4.69 8.01 12.55
C THR A 28 3.57 7.69 11.57
N VAL A 29 2.77 8.68 11.20
CA VAL A 29 1.70 8.52 10.19
C VAL A 29 2.27 8.12 8.83
N LEU A 30 3.48 8.59 8.51
CA LEU A 30 4.21 8.21 7.31
C LEU A 30 4.55 6.70 7.29
N ASP A 31 4.97 6.14 8.43
CA ASP A 31 5.30 4.71 8.56
C ASP A 31 4.08 3.83 8.30
N ARG A 32 2.91 4.28 8.75
CA ARG A 32 1.63 3.61 8.49
C ARG A 32 1.31 3.59 7.01
N ILE A 33 1.42 4.71 6.30
CA ILE A 33 1.18 4.78 4.84
C ILE A 33 2.19 3.91 4.08
N LEU A 34 3.47 3.95 4.47
CA LEU A 34 4.52 3.16 3.85
C LEU A 34 4.28 1.65 4.02
N SER A 35 3.81 1.25 5.21
CA SER A 35 3.48 -0.14 5.50
C SER A 35 2.28 -0.66 4.70
N VAL A 36 1.23 0.15 4.53
CA VAL A 36 0.06 -0.20 3.71
C VAL A 36 0.48 -0.41 2.25
N ASN A 37 1.31 0.48 1.70
CA ASN A 37 1.83 0.32 0.35
C ASN A 37 2.66 -0.97 0.20
N ALA A 38 3.52 -1.25 1.19
CA ALA A 38 4.36 -2.45 1.21
C ALA A 38 3.53 -3.75 1.33
N ILE A 39 2.37 -3.71 1.97
CA ILE A 39 1.41 -4.83 2.01
C ILE A 39 0.77 -5.00 0.63
N GLY A 40 0.26 -3.92 0.03
CA GLY A 40 -0.40 -3.96 -1.28
C GLY A 40 0.44 -4.59 -2.38
N SER A 41 1.74 -4.24 -2.46
CA SER A 41 2.65 -4.85 -3.45
C SER A 41 2.83 -6.36 -3.25
N LYS A 42 2.89 -6.85 -2.00
CA LYS A 42 2.98 -8.29 -1.71
C LYS A 42 1.67 -9.01 -2.05
N THR A 43 0.52 -8.37 -1.80
CA THR A 43 -0.80 -8.91 -2.17
C THR A 43 -0.92 -9.11 -3.67
N THR A 44 -0.48 -8.14 -4.49
CA THR A 44 -0.49 -8.28 -5.96
C THR A 44 0.33 -9.47 -6.43
N VAL A 45 1.55 -9.64 -5.90
CA VAL A 45 2.40 -10.79 -6.23
C VAL A 45 1.74 -12.10 -5.80
N LEU A 46 1.12 -12.14 -4.62
CA LEU A 46 0.41 -13.31 -4.13
C LEU A 46 -0.78 -13.69 -5.03
N LEU A 47 -1.55 -12.71 -5.52
CA LEU A 47 -2.67 -12.96 -6.44
C LEU A 47 -2.20 -13.61 -7.75
N ILE A 48 -1.10 -13.13 -8.32
CA ILE A 48 -0.51 -13.72 -9.52
C ILE A 48 -0.05 -15.15 -9.24
N LEU A 49 0.65 -15.37 -8.12
CA LEU A 49 1.16 -16.69 -7.71
C LEU A 49 0.03 -17.70 -7.54
N ILE A 50 -1.10 -17.28 -6.94
CA ILE A 50 -2.30 -18.10 -6.80
C ILE A 50 -2.88 -18.44 -8.18
N GLY A 51 -2.89 -17.50 -9.13
CA GLY A 51 -3.34 -17.75 -10.50
C GLY A 51 -2.53 -18.82 -11.23
N PHE A 52 -1.22 -18.86 -11.01
CA PHE A 52 -0.36 -19.94 -11.50
C PHE A 52 -0.66 -21.28 -10.82
N LEU A 53 -1.01 -21.29 -9.53
CA LEU A 53 -1.35 -22.50 -8.79
C LEU A 53 -2.67 -23.15 -9.27
N TYR A 54 -3.66 -22.33 -9.65
CA TYR A 54 -4.95 -22.79 -10.16
C TYR A 54 -4.97 -23.10 -11.68
N GLY A 55 -3.84 -22.91 -12.38
CA GLY A 55 -3.74 -23.18 -13.81
C GLY A 55 -4.56 -22.25 -14.71
N ARG A 56 -5.04 -21.11 -14.19
CA ARG A 56 -5.79 -20.08 -14.94
C ARG A 56 -5.21 -18.69 -14.69
N PRO A 57 -3.94 -18.43 -15.05
CA PRO A 57 -3.26 -17.18 -14.70
C PRO A 57 -3.94 -15.93 -15.28
N GLU A 58 -4.57 -16.03 -16.46
CA GLU A 58 -5.17 -14.90 -17.19
C GLU A 58 -6.17 -14.11 -16.32
N MET A 59 -7.12 -14.80 -15.68
CA MET A 59 -8.13 -14.16 -14.83
C MET A 59 -7.53 -13.50 -13.58
N PHE A 60 -6.51 -14.12 -12.99
CA PHE A 60 -5.87 -13.61 -11.78
C PHE A 60 -4.94 -12.44 -12.09
N VAL A 61 -4.34 -12.39 -13.28
CA VAL A 61 -3.54 -11.25 -13.74
C VAL A 61 -4.41 -10.01 -13.81
N ASP A 62 -5.61 -10.09 -14.37
CA ASP A 62 -6.54 -8.95 -14.43
C ASP A 62 -6.91 -8.43 -13.04
N ILE A 63 -7.25 -9.32 -12.11
CA ILE A 63 -7.56 -8.97 -10.72
C ILE A 63 -6.34 -8.36 -10.03
N SER A 64 -5.15 -8.93 -10.24
CA SER A 64 -3.91 -8.44 -9.64
C SER A 64 -3.53 -7.05 -10.14
N LEU A 65 -3.76 -6.78 -11.44
CA LEU A 65 -3.48 -5.50 -12.07
C LEU A 65 -4.44 -4.43 -11.53
N ALA A 66 -5.74 -4.75 -11.45
CA ALA A 66 -6.72 -3.87 -10.82
C ALA A 66 -6.35 -3.56 -9.36
N TYR A 67 -5.90 -4.56 -8.60
CA TYR A 67 -5.47 -4.38 -7.22
C TYR A 67 -4.19 -3.54 -7.10
N ALA A 68 -3.24 -3.70 -8.02
CA ALA A 68 -2.02 -2.90 -8.07
C ALA A 68 -2.34 -1.42 -8.36
N MET A 69 -3.23 -1.16 -9.31
CA MET A 69 -3.71 0.18 -9.62
C MET A 69 -4.44 0.80 -8.44
N LEU A 70 -5.30 0.05 -7.75
CA LEU A 70 -6.02 0.51 -6.57
C LEU A 70 -5.06 0.90 -5.44
N ASN A 71 -4.05 0.06 -5.15
CA ASN A 71 -3.04 0.36 -4.14
C ASN A 71 -2.25 1.62 -4.49
N PHE A 72 -1.88 1.80 -5.77
CA PHE A 72 -1.18 2.99 -6.23
C PHE A 72 -2.02 4.27 -6.07
N ILE A 73 -3.30 4.23 -6.47
CA ILE A 73 -4.23 5.36 -6.32
C ILE A 73 -4.43 5.69 -4.84
N ALA A 74 -4.58 4.68 -3.97
CA ALA A 74 -4.74 4.88 -2.53
C ALA A 74 -3.55 5.63 -1.91
N VAL A 75 -2.32 5.29 -2.30
CA VAL A 75 -1.11 5.96 -1.82
C VAL A 75 -1.01 7.40 -2.32
N ILE A 76 -1.32 7.66 -3.60
CA ILE A 76 -1.37 9.02 -4.14
C ILE A 76 -2.44 9.86 -3.43
N ALA A 77 -3.63 9.28 -3.22
CA ALA A 77 -4.72 9.95 -2.52
C ALA A 77 -4.33 10.31 -1.09
N ALA A 78 -3.68 9.38 -0.37
CA ALA A 78 -3.13 9.63 0.96
C ALA A 78 -2.09 10.76 0.91
N ALA A 79 -1.10 10.69 0.01
CA ALA A 79 -0.07 11.72 -0.13
C ALA A 79 -0.67 13.11 -0.40
N LYS A 80 -1.65 13.20 -1.32
CA LYS A 80 -2.36 14.45 -1.63
C LYS A 80 -3.13 14.98 -0.42
N TYR A 81 -3.76 14.10 0.36
CA TYR A 81 -4.48 14.47 1.57
C TYR A 81 -3.56 15.10 2.63
N PHE A 82 -2.38 14.50 2.86
CA PHE A 82 -1.38 15.05 3.78
C PHE A 82 -0.82 16.38 3.30
N HIS A 83 -0.55 16.51 2.00
CA HIS A 83 -0.05 17.76 1.43
C HIS A 83 -1.07 18.91 1.56
N LYS A 84 -2.34 18.65 1.24
CA LYS A 84 -3.42 19.64 1.36
C LYS A 84 -3.60 20.16 2.78
N ARG A 85 -3.53 19.27 3.80
CA ARG A 85 -3.62 19.69 5.20
C ARG A 85 -2.44 20.55 5.68
N ARG A 86 -1.23 20.36 5.13
CA ARG A 86 -0.07 21.19 5.48
C ARG A 86 -0.11 22.58 4.84
N GLY A 87 -0.71 22.74 3.66
CA GLY A 87 -0.89 24.04 3.00
C GLY A 87 -1.83 24.97 3.79
N GLN A 88 -2.96 24.42 4.26
CA GLN A 88 -3.98 25.21 4.97
C GLN A 88 -3.51 25.72 6.35
N ASN A 89 -2.57 25.03 7.01
CA ASN A 89 -2.04 25.46 8.31
C ASN A 89 -1.01 26.61 8.19
N ARG A 90 -0.42 26.84 7.00
CA ARG A 90 0.49 27.97 6.76
C ARG A 90 -0.23 29.27 6.44
N GLU A 91 -1.37 29.21 5.74
CA GLU A 91 -2.14 30.41 5.39
C GLU A 91 -2.75 31.10 6.62
N VAL A 92 -3.10 30.34 7.67
CA VAL A 92 -3.59 30.93 8.94
C VAL A 92 -2.51 31.74 9.66
N CYS A 93 -1.23 31.33 9.57
CA CYS A 93 -0.12 32.08 10.18
C CYS A 93 0.35 33.29 9.35
N TYR A 94 -0.16 33.47 8.11
CA TYR A 94 0.15 34.63 7.27
C TYR A 94 -0.97 35.68 7.25
N TYR A 95 -2.10 35.45 7.93
CA TYR A 95 -3.09 36.51 8.14
C TYR A 95 -2.60 37.46 9.24
N THR A 96 -1.78 38.43 8.83
CA THR A 96 -1.49 39.60 9.65
C THR A 96 -2.68 40.54 9.51
N PRO A 97 -3.42 40.90 10.57
CA PRO A 97 -4.53 41.82 10.46
C PRO A 97 -4.02 43.19 9.97
N PRO A 98 -4.78 43.91 9.12
CA PRO A 98 -4.37 45.23 8.66
C PRO A 98 -4.19 46.16 9.86
N LYS A 99 -3.00 46.76 9.99
CA LYS A 99 -2.75 47.83 10.97
C LYS A 99 -3.64 49.02 10.59
N LYS A 100 -4.53 49.39 11.52
CA LYS A 100 -5.22 50.68 11.50
C LYS A 100 -4.22 51.82 11.64
#